data_AF-A0A842QJJ0-F1
#
_entry.id   AF-A0A842QJJ0-F1
#
_cell.length_a   1.000
_cell.length_b   1.000
_cell.length_c   1.000
_cell.angle_alpha   90.00
_cell.angle_beta   90.00
_cell.angle_gamma   90.00
#
_symmetry.space_group_name_H-M   'P 1'
#
loop_
_entity.id
_entity.type
_entity.pdbx_description
1 polymer ?
#
loop_
_entity_poly.entity_id
_entity_poly.type
_entity_poly.pdbx_seq_one_letter_code
_entity_poly.pdbx_strand_id
1 'polypeptide(L)'
;MNQESESTDGGMAGTGRWLAVASELPCSVVVMLFAGQILGRAWMGETGAMYGALFGALLGFFFGSWSIYATVKRYDKMEKRLRSRQSYVPPQEEIFEDYDFDAIDDEEES
;
A
#
# COMPACT_ATOMS: atom_id res chain seq x y z
N MET A 1 -34.02 -13.48 1.68
CA MET A 1 -33.43 -12.23 2.22
C MET A 1 -32.30 -12.65 3.15
N ASN A 2 -31.08 -12.79 2.62
CA ASN A 2 -29.91 -13.11 3.43
C ASN A 2 -29.05 -11.85 3.50
N GLN A 3 -29.11 -11.22 4.66
CA GLN A 3 -28.24 -10.16 5.10
C GLN A 3 -26.97 -10.87 5.60
N GLU A 4 -26.01 -11.11 4.72
CA GLU A 4 -24.67 -11.52 5.17
C GLU A 4 -23.95 -10.27 5.65
N SER A 5 -23.58 -10.34 6.92
CA SER A 5 -22.86 -9.37 7.72
C SER A 5 -21.69 -8.73 6.98
N GLU A 6 -21.72 -7.40 6.91
CA GLU A 6 -20.56 -6.52 6.81
C GLU A 6 -19.41 -7.05 7.67
N SER A 7 -18.40 -7.62 7.01
CA SER A 7 -17.09 -7.90 7.59
C SER A 7 -16.41 -6.57 7.89
N THR A 8 -16.67 -6.11 9.11
CA THR A 8 -16.11 -4.92 9.74
C THR A 8 -14.67 -5.21 10.21
N ASP A 9 -13.82 -5.77 9.34
CA ASP A 9 -12.39 -6.03 9.61
C ASP A 9 -11.46 -5.04 8.86
N GLY A 10 -12.02 -4.10 8.08
CA GLY A 10 -11.27 -3.10 7.31
C GLY A 10 -10.86 -1.83 8.05
N GLY A 11 -11.28 -1.64 9.30
CA GLY A 11 -11.20 -0.34 9.99
C GLY A 11 -9.79 0.10 10.43
N MET A 12 -8.97 -0.81 10.95
CA MET A 12 -7.62 -0.47 11.45
C MET A 12 -6.50 -0.73 10.43
N ALA A 13 -6.60 -1.79 9.62
CA ALA A 13 -5.60 -2.10 8.59
C ALA A 13 -5.55 -1.05 7.47
N GLY A 14 -6.69 -0.46 7.11
CA GLY A 14 -6.75 0.66 6.17
C GLY A 14 -6.17 1.96 6.76
N THR A 15 -6.46 2.24 8.03
CA THR A 15 -6.06 3.50 8.68
C THR A 15 -4.54 3.65 8.81
N GLY A 16 -3.81 2.56 9.07
CA GLY A 16 -2.34 2.58 9.11
C GLY A 16 -1.69 2.94 7.76
N ARG A 17 -2.26 2.48 6.63
CA ARG A 17 -1.79 2.83 5.27
C ARG A 17 -1.94 4.31 4.99
N TRP A 18 -3.09 4.89 5.34
CA TRP A 18 -3.34 6.32 5.17
C TRP A 18 -2.49 7.20 6.10
N LEU A 19 -2.18 6.71 7.31
CA LEU A 19 -1.32 7.43 8.25
C LEU A 19 0.14 7.46 7.78
N ALA A 20 0.66 6.33 7.28
CA ALA A 20 1.99 6.28 6.66
C ALA A 20 2.07 7.24 5.44
N VAL A 21 1.07 7.17 4.57
CA VAL A 21 0.90 8.07 3.42
C VAL A 21 0.82 9.54 3.83
N ALA A 22 0.06 9.86 4.88
CA ALA A 22 -0.09 11.24 5.37
C ALA A 22 1.21 11.80 5.95
N SER A 23 2.12 10.94 6.44
CA SER A 23 3.42 11.36 6.95
C SER A 23 4.45 11.63 5.85
N GLU A 24 4.30 11.04 4.66
CA GLU A 24 5.24 11.24 3.54
C GLU A 24 5.07 12.60 2.86
N LEU A 25 3.83 13.11 2.76
CA LEU A 25 3.53 14.38 2.12
C LEU A 25 4.23 15.60 2.77
N PRO A 26 4.14 15.82 4.09
CA PRO A 26 4.86 16.92 4.73
C PRO A 26 6.37 16.77 4.60
N CYS A 27 6.89 15.54 4.61
CA CYS A 27 8.32 15.28 4.44
C CYS A 27 8.80 15.71 3.04
N SER A 28 8.11 15.30 1.97
CA SER A 28 8.49 15.65 0.60
C SER A 28 8.41 17.15 0.33
N VAL A 29 7.41 17.83 0.92
CA VAL A 29 7.26 19.29 0.83
C VAL A 29 8.43 20.00 1.51
N VAL A 30 8.79 19.59 2.73
CA VAL A 30 9.90 20.22 3.47
C VAL A 30 11.23 20.04 2.73
N VAL A 31 11.51 18.84 2.23
CA VAL A 31 12.75 18.56 1.48
C VAL A 31 12.84 19.40 0.22
N MET A 32 11.76 19.47 -0.58
CA MET A 32 11.80 20.27 -1.80
C MET A 32 11.72 21.78 -1.56
N LEU A 33 11.12 22.22 -0.45
CA LEU A 33 11.18 23.62 -0.02
C LEU A 33 12.64 24.03 0.25
N PHE A 34 13.39 23.23 1.01
CA PHE A 34 14.81 23.51 1.27
C PHE A 34 15.66 23.41 0.01
N ALA A 35 15.45 22.39 -0.83
CA ALA A 35 16.15 22.26 -2.10
C ALA A 35 15.88 23.48 -3.00
N GLY A 36 14.63 23.92 -3.08
CA GLY A 36 14.22 25.10 -3.82
C GLY A 36 14.82 26.39 -3.27
N GLN A 37 14.90 26.56 -1.95
CA GLN A 37 15.59 27.70 -1.33
C GLN A 37 17.07 27.75 -1.70
N ILE A 38 17.76 26.62 -1.63
CA ILE A 38 19.19 26.53 -1.96
C ILE A 38 19.42 26.86 -3.44
N LEU A 39 18.63 26.27 -4.34
CA LEU A 39 18.71 26.56 -5.78
C LEU A 39 18.38 28.03 -6.08
N GLY A 40 17.32 28.56 -5.48
CA GLY A 40 16.89 29.93 -5.66
C GLY A 40 17.93 30.94 -5.20
N ARG A 41 18.57 30.68 -4.05
CA ARG A 41 19.71 31.47 -3.55
C ARG A 41 20.86 31.50 -4.53
N ALA A 42 21.15 30.37 -5.16
CA ALA A 42 22.25 30.26 -6.12
C ALA A 42 22.00 31.07 -7.41
N TRP A 43 20.75 31.32 -7.80
CA TRP A 43 20.40 32.01 -9.04
C TRP A 43 20.21 33.52 -8.92
N MET A 44 19.49 33.98 -7.88
CA MET A 44 19.11 35.39 -7.76
C MET A 44 19.38 35.96 -6.35
N GLY A 45 20.25 35.31 -5.57
CA GLY A 45 20.58 35.73 -4.22
C GLY A 45 19.38 35.62 -3.27
N GLU A 46 19.23 36.58 -2.38
CA GLU A 46 18.27 36.51 -1.27
C GLU A 46 16.80 36.49 -1.75
N THR A 47 16.48 37.29 -2.78
CA THR A 47 15.15 37.30 -3.40
C THR A 47 14.84 35.97 -4.11
N GLY A 48 15.86 35.35 -4.72
CA GLY A 48 15.72 34.05 -5.35
C GLY A 48 15.38 32.94 -4.35
N ALA A 49 15.82 33.07 -3.10
CA ALA A 49 15.49 32.12 -2.03
C ALA A 49 13.98 31.98 -1.83
N MET A 50 13.25 33.11 -1.83
CA MET A 50 11.82 33.12 -1.56
C MET A 50 11.03 32.47 -2.70
N TYR A 51 11.32 32.85 -3.94
CA TYR A 51 10.68 32.23 -5.12
C TYR A 51 11.06 30.76 -5.25
N GLY A 52 12.33 30.42 -4.99
CA GLY A 52 12.81 29.04 -4.97
C GLY A 52 12.10 28.20 -3.92
N ALA A 53 11.88 28.74 -2.71
CA ALA A 53 11.08 28.07 -1.67
C ALA A 53 9.65 27.80 -2.13
N LEU A 54 9.01 28.80 -2.76
CA LEU A 54 7.63 28.73 -3.22
C LEU A 54 7.47 27.65 -4.31
N PHE A 55 8.35 27.67 -5.32
CA PHE A 55 8.38 26.65 -6.38
C PHE A 55 8.74 25.27 -5.84
N GLY A 56 9.71 25.19 -4.93
CA GLY A 56 10.10 23.96 -4.26
C GLY A 56 8.96 23.33 -3.46
N ALA A 57 8.22 24.13 -2.69
CA ALA A 57 7.06 23.66 -1.94
C ALA A 57 5.94 23.14 -2.88
N LEU A 58 5.65 23.86 -3.96
CA LEU A 58 4.65 23.43 -4.95
C LEU A 58 5.07 22.11 -5.63
N LEU A 59 6.33 22.00 -6.06
CA LEU A 59 6.84 20.77 -6.66
C LEU A 59 6.84 19.62 -5.66
N GLY A 60 7.26 19.86 -4.41
CA GLY A 60 7.23 18.88 -3.33
C GLY A 60 5.82 18.38 -3.01
N PHE A 61 4.83 19.26 -3.09
CA PHE A 61 3.42 18.90 -2.92
C PHE A 61 2.90 18.04 -4.08
N PHE A 62 3.17 18.44 -5.33
CA PHE A 62 2.75 17.68 -6.52
C PHE A 62 3.43 16.31 -6.59
N PHE A 63 4.76 16.25 -6.41
CA PHE A 63 5.50 14.99 -6.40
C PHE A 63 5.12 14.11 -5.21
N GLY A 64 4.94 14.69 -4.01
CA GLY A 64 4.48 13.96 -2.84
C GLY A 64 3.11 13.32 -3.05
N SER A 65 2.15 14.11 -3.53
CA SER A 65 0.79 13.63 -3.83
C SER A 65 0.80 12.55 -4.92
N TRP A 66 1.60 12.71 -5.97
CA TRP A 66 1.75 11.71 -7.02
C TRP A 66 2.38 10.40 -6.51
N SER A 67 3.42 10.52 -5.67
CA SER A 67 4.08 9.37 -5.03
C SER A 67 3.08 8.56 -4.20
N ILE A 68 2.30 9.25 -3.37
CA ILE A 68 1.22 8.66 -2.57
C ILE A 68 0.22 7.92 -3.45
N TYR A 69 -0.28 8.57 -4.51
CA TYR A 69 -1.22 7.96 -5.44
C TYR A 69 -0.65 6.67 -6.07
N ALA A 70 0.61 6.70 -6.51
CA ALA A 70 1.28 5.54 -7.07
C ALA A 70 1.44 4.40 -6.05
N THR A 71 1.77 4.74 -4.80
CA THR A 71 1.92 3.79 -3.69
C THR A 71 0.59 3.13 -3.35
N VAL A 72 -0.49 3.90 -3.18
CA VAL A 72 -1.84 3.37 -2.93
C VAL A 72 -2.27 2.44 -4.06
N LYS A 73 -2.10 2.85 -5.31
CA LYS A 73 -2.43 2.02 -6.49
C LYS A 73 -1.66 0.70 -6.52
N ARG A 74 -0.39 0.69 -6.10
CA ARG A 74 0.40 -0.55 -5.98
C ARG A 74 -0.14 -1.45 -4.89
N TYR A 75 -0.44 -0.91 -3.71
CA TYR A 75 -1.00 -1.69 -2.62
C TYR A 75 -2.35 -2.31 -3.00
N ASP A 76 -3.24 -1.56 -3.65
CA ASP A 76 -4.53 -2.08 -4.12
C ASP A 76 -4.35 -3.24 -5.13
N LYS A 77 -3.32 -3.17 -5.98
CA LYS A 77 -2.98 -4.26 -6.90
C LYS A 77 -2.49 -5.50 -6.16
N MET A 78 -1.73 -5.33 -5.08
CA MET A 78 -1.27 -6.45 -4.25
C MET A 78 -2.43 -7.08 -3.48
N GLU A 79 -3.31 -6.26 -2.91
CA GLU A 79 -4.47 -6.71 -2.16
C GLU A 79 -5.44 -7.53 -3.02
N LYS A 80 -5.70 -7.07 -4.26
CA LYS A 80 -6.50 -7.85 -5.23
C LYS A 80 -5.89 -9.22 -5.54
N ARG A 81 -4.56 -9.31 -5.63
CA ARG A 81 -3.84 -10.58 -5.87
C ARG A 81 -3.84 -11.50 -4.66
N LEU A 82 -3.73 -10.94 -3.46
CA LEU A 82 -3.82 -11.71 -2.21
C LEU A 82 -5.22 -12.25 -2.01
N ARG A 83 -6.25 -11.42 -2.23
CA ARG A 83 -7.65 -11.84 -2.12
C ARG A 83 -8.00 -12.93 -3.14
N SER A 84 -7.45 -12.89 -4.35
CA SER A 84 -7.62 -13.99 -5.31
C SER A 84 -6.91 -15.30 -4.91
N ARG A 85 -5.85 -15.22 -4.10
CA ARG A 85 -5.14 -16.40 -3.58
C ARG A 85 -5.75 -16.96 -2.30
N GLN A 86 -6.37 -16.11 -1.49
CA GLN A 86 -7.04 -16.52 -0.23
C GLN A 86 -8.45 -17.07 -0.44
N SER A 87 -8.99 -16.99 -1.66
CA SER A 87 -10.29 -17.58 -2.02
C SER A 87 -10.15 -19.02 -2.54
N TYR A 88 -9.31 -19.85 -1.92
CA TYR A 88 -9.46 -21.30 -2.03
C TYR A 88 -10.21 -21.76 -0.78
N VAL A 89 -11.53 -21.85 -0.91
CA VAL A 89 -12.33 -22.64 0.01
C VAL A 89 -12.47 -23.98 -0.70
N PRO A 90 -11.86 -25.07 -0.20
CA PRO A 90 -12.03 -26.38 -0.82
C PRO A 90 -13.53 -26.70 -0.90
N PRO A 91 -13.99 -27.31 -2.01
CA PRO A 91 -15.36 -27.79 -2.09
C PRO A 91 -15.63 -28.75 -0.92
N GLN A 92 -16.86 -28.76 -0.39
CA GLN A 92 -17.21 -29.61 0.76
C GLN A 92 -16.88 -31.09 0.52
N GLU A 93 -16.89 -31.51 -0.74
CA GLU A 93 -16.51 -32.84 -1.22
C GLU A 93 -15.08 -33.24 -0.81
N GLU A 94 -14.11 -32.30 -0.81
CA GLU A 94 -12.72 -32.55 -0.36
C GLU A 94 -12.58 -32.55 1.17
N ILE A 95 -13.54 -31.98 1.91
CA ILE A 95 -13.49 -31.89 3.38
C ILE A 95 -14.00 -33.19 4.03
N PHE A 96 -14.88 -33.91 3.33
CA PHE A 96 -15.47 -35.18 3.78
C PHE A 96 -14.91 -36.41 3.07
N GLU A 97 -13.89 -36.25 2.23
CA GLU A 97 -13.13 -37.37 1.71
C GLU A 97 -12.34 -37.97 2.88
N ASP A 98 -12.90 -39.02 3.49
CA ASP A 98 -12.29 -39.75 4.58
C ASP A 98 -10.92 -40.27 4.12
N TYR A 99 -9.87 -39.85 4.82
CA TYR A 99 -8.51 -40.28 4.55
C TYR A 99 -8.43 -41.80 4.76
N ASP A 100 -8.28 -42.55 3.67
CA ASP A 100 -8.23 -44.02 3.71
C ASP A 100 -6.85 -44.49 4.18
N PHE A 101 -6.69 -44.59 5.50
CA PHE A 101 -5.44 -45.03 6.14
C PHE A 101 -5.10 -46.50 5.83
N ASP A 102 -6.07 -47.30 5.40
CA ASP A 102 -5.89 -48.74 5.16
C ASP A 102 -5.09 -49.01 3.87
N ALA A 103 -5.01 -48.04 2.95
CA ALA A 103 -4.25 -48.18 1.69
C ALA A 103 -2.74 -47.94 1.84
N ILE A 104 -2.26 -47.45 2.99
CA ILE A 104 -0.84 -47.12 3.22
C ILE A 104 -0.06 -48.34 3.74
N ASP A 105 -0.70 -49.24 4.47
CA ASP A 105 -0.02 -50.42 5.05
C ASP A 105 0.27 -51.52 4.01
N ASP A 106 -0.42 -51.52 2.86
CA ASP A 106 -0.22 -52.52 1.79
C ASP A 106 0.96 -52.21 0.84
N GLU A 107 1.53 -51.00 0.87
CA GLU A 107 2.65 -50.61 -0.02
C GLU A 107 4.05 -50.78 0.60
N GLU A 108 4.18 -51.02 1.92
CA GLU A 108 5.49 -51.26 2.58
C GLU A 108 5.91 -52.74 2.66
N GLU A 109 5.08 -53.70 2.24
CA GLU A 109 5.40 -55.15 2.29
C GLU A 109 5.68 -55.84 0.93
N SER A 110 5.99 -55.10 -0.14
CA SER A 110 6.40 -55.68 -1.45
C SER A 110 7.90 -55.59 -1.73
#